data_AF-A0A2D7QKG8-F1
#
_entry.id   AF-A0A2D7QKG8-F1
#
_cell.length_a   1.000
_cell.length_b   1.000
_cell.length_c   1.000
_cell.angle_alpha   90.00
_cell.angle_beta   90.00
_cell.angle_gamma   90.00
#
_symmetry.space_group_name_H-M   'P 1'
#
loop_
_entity.id
_entity.type
_entity.pdbx_description
1 polymer ?
#
loop_
_entity_poly.entity_id
_entity_poly.type
_entity_poly.pdbx_seq_one_letter_code
_entity_poly.pdbx_strand_id
1 'polypeptide(L)'
;MLFQRSYLFFIAIIQICLLLLSCHDSKKTSPDKKRKIKQIQTQVKRLDSIDPDEVNNAIQELRQIGTSAVPILIEALEHDSVQLRSNSARALPVLGDSSYQAIPALVQALSDKQASVREQAAFSLGLIGALTNIQSSNTNDTLVKQMLPALVITLDDESTAVRSNAASALGMLGEIAIDAVPVLVEALGSTDSNFRADIIAALGLIGEPKSIIIPKLTESLKDESPDVRQCANFHLERLSAINSVVIPP
;
A
#
# COMPACT_ATOMS: atom_id res chain seq x y z
N MET A 1 -27.63 8.94 -15.30
CA MET A 1 -27.18 8.72 -16.69
C MET A 1 -26.19 9.77 -17.22
N LEU A 2 -26.07 10.97 -16.63
CA LEU A 2 -25.09 11.99 -17.08
C LEU A 2 -23.64 11.73 -16.63
N PHE A 3 -23.43 11.12 -15.45
CA PHE A 3 -22.08 10.81 -14.94
C PHE A 3 -21.30 9.75 -15.74
N GLN A 4 -22.01 8.74 -16.27
CA GLN A 4 -21.39 7.65 -17.03
C GLN A 4 -20.88 8.11 -18.40
N ARG A 5 -21.53 9.14 -18.99
CA ARG A 5 -21.10 9.75 -20.26
C ARG A 5 -19.88 10.64 -20.10
N SER A 6 -19.76 11.38 -18.99
CA SER A 6 -18.56 12.18 -18.70
C SER A 6 -17.33 11.33 -18.42
N TYR A 7 -17.50 10.17 -17.77
CA TYR A 7 -16.43 9.22 -17.48
C TYR A 7 -15.89 8.53 -18.75
N LEU A 8 -16.78 8.10 -19.65
CA LEU A 8 -16.40 7.56 -20.96
C LEU A 8 -15.70 8.60 -21.85
N PHE A 9 -16.07 9.88 -21.74
CA PHE A 9 -15.42 10.96 -22.47
C PHE A 9 -14.00 11.25 -21.94
N PHE A 10 -13.80 11.15 -20.62
CA PHE A 10 -12.50 11.33 -19.97
C PHE A 10 -11.53 10.18 -20.28
N ILE A 11 -12.02 8.93 -20.28
CA ILE A 11 -11.24 7.76 -20.70
C ILE A 11 -10.85 7.86 -22.17
N ALA A 12 -11.78 8.27 -23.04
CA ALA A 12 -11.50 8.44 -24.46
C ALA A 12 -10.42 9.51 -24.73
N ILE A 13 -10.40 10.62 -23.97
CA ILE A 13 -9.36 11.66 -24.09
C ILE A 13 -8.01 11.16 -23.57
N ILE A 14 -7.98 10.38 -22.48
CA ILE A 14 -6.73 9.77 -21.98
C ILE A 14 -6.20 8.71 -22.96
N GLN A 15 -7.07 7.89 -23.54
CA GLN A 15 -6.70 6.91 -24.57
C GLN A 15 -6.23 7.58 -25.87
N ILE A 16 -6.84 8.69 -26.28
CA ILE A 16 -6.39 9.49 -27.43
C ILE A 16 -5.07 10.20 -27.13
N CYS A 17 -4.87 10.74 -25.93
CA CYS A 17 -3.57 11.30 -25.51
C CYS A 17 -2.47 10.21 -25.41
N LEU A 18 -2.80 9.01 -24.92
CA LEU A 18 -1.89 7.86 -24.91
C LEU A 18 -1.61 7.36 -26.32
N LEU A 19 -2.59 7.36 -27.23
CA LEU A 19 -2.41 7.03 -28.65
C LEU A 19 -1.58 8.09 -29.39
N LEU A 20 -1.75 9.38 -29.07
CA LEU A 20 -0.96 10.47 -29.65
C LEU A 20 0.48 10.51 -29.11
N LEU A 21 0.69 10.18 -27.83
CA LEU A 21 2.02 9.91 -27.26
C LEU A 21 2.64 8.63 -27.82
N SER A 22 1.83 7.61 -28.12
CA SER A 22 2.26 6.38 -28.82
C SER A 22 2.56 6.60 -30.31
N CYS A 23 2.03 7.67 -30.91
CA CYS A 23 2.27 8.01 -32.30
C CYS A 23 3.55 8.82 -32.52
N HIS A 24 4.13 9.43 -31.48
CA HIS A 24 5.37 10.21 -31.60
C HIS A 24 6.67 9.44 -31.26
N ASP A 25 6.59 8.19 -30.80
CA ASP A 25 7.81 7.39 -30.52
C ASP A 25 7.68 5.89 -30.88
N SER A 26 6.94 5.58 -31.95
CA SER A 26 6.77 4.19 -32.46
C SER A 26 7.84 3.75 -33.47
N LYS A 27 8.97 4.46 -33.58
CA LYS A 27 10.07 4.09 -34.50
C LYS A 27 11.40 3.95 -33.77
N LYS A 28 11.62 2.74 -33.24
CA LYS A 28 12.86 2.10 -32.72
C LYS A 28 12.92 1.90 -31.20
N THR A 29 12.13 0.97 -30.68
CA THR A 29 12.55 0.26 -29.45
C THR A 29 13.84 -0.51 -29.76
N SER A 30 14.96 -0.14 -29.12
CA SER A 30 16.25 -0.81 -29.32
C SER A 30 16.16 -2.32 -29.07
N PRO A 31 17.03 -3.16 -29.69
CA PRO A 31 17.10 -4.59 -29.41
C PRO A 31 17.18 -4.91 -27.92
N ASP A 32 17.90 -4.08 -27.15
CA ASP A 32 18.03 -4.22 -25.70
C ASP A 32 16.71 -3.95 -24.96
N LYS A 33 15.93 -2.94 -25.37
CA LYS A 33 14.60 -2.67 -24.80
C LYS A 33 13.62 -3.82 -25.08
N LYS A 34 13.64 -4.40 -26.29
CA LYS A 34 12.82 -5.58 -26.64
C LYS A 34 13.20 -6.80 -25.81
N ARG A 35 14.51 -7.03 -25.61
CA ARG A 35 15.01 -8.11 -24.76
C ARG A 35 14.56 -7.95 -23.31
N LYS A 36 14.65 -6.73 -22.77
CA LYS A 36 14.21 -6.42 -21.39
C LYS A 36 12.71 -6.64 -21.21
N ILE A 37 11.87 -6.20 -22.15
CA ILE A 37 10.42 -6.45 -22.13
C ILE A 37 10.14 -7.96 -22.14
N LYS A 38 10.80 -8.72 -23.00
CA LYS A 38 10.64 -10.18 -23.04
C LYS A 38 11.04 -10.84 -21.72
N GLN A 39 12.12 -10.38 -21.09
CA GLN A 39 12.52 -10.86 -19.77
C GLN A 39 11.46 -10.56 -18.70
N ILE A 40 10.90 -9.33 -18.69
CA ILE A 40 9.81 -8.96 -17.78
C ILE A 40 8.61 -9.88 -17.99
N GLN A 41 8.16 -10.07 -19.24
CA GLN A 41 7.01 -10.92 -19.55
C GLN A 41 7.22 -12.38 -19.12
N THR A 42 8.45 -12.91 -19.23
CA THR A 42 8.77 -14.23 -18.68
C THR A 42 8.57 -14.27 -17.17
N GLN A 43 9.00 -13.25 -16.43
CA GLN A 43 8.81 -13.20 -14.98
C GLN A 43 7.35 -12.99 -14.59
N VAL A 44 6.63 -12.13 -15.30
CA VAL A 44 5.19 -11.91 -15.09
C VAL A 44 4.42 -13.21 -15.25
N LYS A 45 4.77 -14.05 -16.23
CA LYS A 45 4.16 -15.38 -16.37
C LYS A 45 4.44 -16.27 -15.14
N ARG A 46 5.63 -16.19 -14.56
CA ARG A 46 6.00 -16.95 -13.34
C ARG A 46 5.30 -16.42 -12.08
N LEU A 47 4.88 -15.16 -12.06
CA LEU A 47 4.02 -14.63 -11.00
C LEU A 47 2.62 -15.25 -11.01
N ASP A 48 2.20 -15.90 -12.10
CA ASP A 48 0.94 -16.65 -12.18
C ASP A 48 1.03 -18.06 -11.55
N SER A 49 2.09 -18.32 -10.78
CA SER A 49 2.28 -19.58 -10.07
C SER A 49 1.70 -19.53 -8.65
N ILE A 50 1.28 -20.70 -8.16
CA ILE A 50 0.96 -20.91 -6.74
C ILE A 50 2.19 -21.29 -5.92
N ASP A 51 3.31 -21.67 -6.57
CA ASP A 51 4.54 -22.07 -5.90
C ASP A 51 5.27 -20.83 -5.35
N PRO A 52 5.39 -20.68 -4.01
CA PRO A 52 6.05 -19.53 -3.41
C PRO A 52 7.50 -19.35 -3.88
N ASP A 53 8.23 -20.43 -4.14
CA ASP A 53 9.64 -20.35 -4.56
C ASP A 53 9.75 -19.81 -5.99
N GLU A 54 8.87 -20.26 -6.89
CA GLU A 54 8.82 -19.76 -8.26
C GLU A 54 8.50 -18.26 -8.28
N VAL A 55 7.48 -17.85 -7.51
CA VAL A 55 7.07 -16.45 -7.43
C VAL A 55 8.16 -15.59 -6.78
N ASN A 56 8.78 -16.05 -5.68
CA ASN A 56 9.86 -15.31 -5.02
C ASN A 56 11.06 -15.11 -5.95
N ASN A 57 11.46 -16.14 -6.69
CA ASN A 57 12.52 -16.04 -7.69
C ASN A 57 12.15 -15.05 -8.80
N ALA A 58 10.91 -15.08 -9.31
CA ALA A 58 10.43 -14.13 -10.30
C ALA A 58 10.47 -12.68 -9.79
N ILE A 59 10.08 -12.44 -8.54
CA ILE A 59 10.15 -11.12 -7.90
C ILE A 59 11.60 -10.65 -7.75
N GLN A 60 12.54 -11.51 -7.36
CA GLN A 60 13.95 -11.13 -7.29
C GLN A 60 14.51 -10.75 -8.67
N GLU A 61 14.13 -11.49 -9.72
CA GLU A 61 14.53 -11.16 -11.08
C GLU A 61 13.90 -9.84 -11.56
N LEU A 62 12.61 -9.60 -11.26
CA LEU A 62 11.94 -8.33 -11.56
C LEU A 62 12.58 -7.15 -10.83
N ARG A 63 12.99 -7.35 -9.56
CA ARG A 63 13.75 -6.36 -8.80
C ARG A 63 15.07 -6.00 -9.46
N GLN A 64 15.80 -6.98 -9.99
CA GLN A 64 17.05 -6.73 -10.74
C GLN A 64 16.80 -5.96 -12.04
N ILE A 65 15.67 -6.19 -12.69
CA ILE A 65 15.25 -5.45 -13.89
C ILE A 65 14.88 -4.00 -13.53
N GLY A 66 14.27 -3.79 -12.36
CA GLY A 66 13.92 -2.50 -11.77
C GLY A 66 12.67 -1.86 -12.38
N THR A 67 12.62 -0.53 -12.34
CA THR A 67 11.45 0.31 -12.64
C THR A 67 10.81 0.09 -14.00
N SER A 68 11.53 -0.48 -14.97
CA SER A 68 10.97 -0.85 -16.28
C SER A 68 9.86 -1.91 -16.21
N ALA A 69 9.77 -2.66 -15.11
CA ALA A 69 8.71 -3.64 -14.87
C ALA A 69 7.42 -3.01 -14.32
N VAL A 70 7.47 -1.80 -13.77
CA VAL A 70 6.32 -1.16 -13.09
C VAL A 70 5.08 -1.06 -13.99
N PRO A 71 5.15 -0.55 -15.24
CA PRO A 71 3.95 -0.44 -16.08
C PRO A 71 3.31 -1.79 -16.41
N ILE A 72 4.12 -2.83 -16.58
CA ILE A 72 3.65 -4.18 -16.92
C ILE A 72 2.99 -4.84 -15.70
N LEU A 73 3.54 -4.63 -14.49
CA LEU A 73 2.91 -5.12 -13.28
C LEU A 73 1.62 -4.35 -12.93
N ILE A 74 1.53 -3.07 -13.26
CA ILE A 74 0.28 -2.31 -13.15
C ILE A 74 -0.80 -2.93 -14.04
N GLU A 75 -0.49 -3.26 -15.29
CA GLU A 75 -1.42 -3.97 -16.19
C GLU A 75 -1.82 -5.35 -15.62
N ALA A 76 -0.87 -6.07 -15.03
CA ALA A 76 -1.10 -7.39 -14.45
C ALA A 76 -2.01 -7.37 -13.20
N LEU A 77 -2.21 -6.22 -12.55
CA LEU A 77 -3.19 -6.04 -11.47
C LEU A 77 -4.65 -6.16 -11.95
N GLU A 78 -4.91 -6.08 -13.27
CA GLU A 78 -6.25 -6.21 -13.84
C GLU A 78 -6.46 -7.57 -14.54
N HIS A 79 -5.51 -8.49 -14.41
CA HIS A 79 -5.56 -9.79 -15.08
C HIS A 79 -6.62 -10.72 -14.48
N ASP A 80 -7.18 -11.63 -15.29
CA ASP A 80 -8.21 -12.58 -14.85
C ASP A 80 -7.73 -13.53 -13.73
N SER A 81 -6.46 -13.93 -13.79
CA SER A 81 -5.84 -14.78 -12.77
C SER A 81 -5.64 -14.06 -11.43
N VAL A 82 -6.17 -14.64 -10.37
CA VAL A 82 -6.04 -14.16 -8.99
C VAL A 82 -4.58 -14.17 -8.54
N GLN A 83 -3.86 -15.24 -8.85
CA GLN A 83 -2.44 -15.42 -8.51
C GLN A 83 -1.61 -14.29 -9.11
N LEU A 84 -1.83 -14.02 -10.41
CA LEU A 84 -1.09 -12.97 -11.08
C LEU A 84 -1.39 -11.58 -10.50
N ARG A 85 -2.65 -11.27 -10.18
CA ARG A 85 -3.00 -9.99 -9.54
C ARG A 85 -2.33 -9.83 -8.18
N SER A 86 -2.48 -10.80 -7.28
CA SER A 86 -1.92 -10.70 -5.93
C SER A 86 -0.39 -10.69 -5.92
N ASN A 87 0.25 -11.49 -6.76
CA ASN A 87 1.70 -11.55 -6.85
C ASN A 87 2.28 -10.31 -7.55
N SER A 88 1.55 -9.71 -8.49
CA SER A 88 1.94 -8.42 -9.08
C SER A 88 1.86 -7.29 -8.05
N ALA A 89 0.80 -7.24 -7.24
CA ALA A 89 0.71 -6.31 -6.11
C ALA A 89 1.93 -6.46 -5.19
N ARG A 90 2.23 -7.68 -4.74
CA ARG A 90 3.37 -8.00 -3.88
C ARG A 90 4.73 -7.61 -4.46
N ALA A 91 4.89 -7.68 -5.77
CA ALA A 91 6.15 -7.40 -6.45
C ALA A 91 6.42 -5.90 -6.64
N LEU A 92 5.38 -5.07 -6.71
CA LEU A 92 5.51 -3.65 -7.03
C LEU A 92 6.41 -2.86 -6.06
N PRO A 93 6.32 -3.01 -4.72
CA PRO A 93 7.14 -2.21 -3.79
C PRO A 93 8.64 -2.41 -3.95
N VAL A 94 9.10 -3.57 -4.45
CA VAL A 94 10.53 -3.89 -4.53
C VAL A 94 11.21 -3.45 -5.83
N LEU A 95 10.48 -2.78 -6.75
CA LEU A 95 11.01 -2.34 -8.05
C LEU A 95 11.74 -0.99 -8.01
N GLY A 96 11.75 -0.32 -6.86
CA GLY A 96 12.45 0.94 -6.63
C GLY A 96 11.56 2.19 -6.77
N ASP A 97 12.20 3.35 -6.94
CA ASP A 97 11.56 4.66 -6.74
C ASP A 97 10.37 4.96 -7.66
N SER A 98 10.17 4.24 -8.77
CA SER A 98 9.02 4.44 -9.64
C SER A 98 7.76 3.70 -9.19
N SER A 99 7.82 2.92 -8.10
CA SER A 99 6.69 2.13 -7.62
C SER A 99 5.49 2.97 -7.14
N TYR A 100 5.69 4.26 -6.81
CA TYR A 100 4.57 5.17 -6.51
C TYR A 100 3.57 5.29 -7.68
N GLN A 101 4.00 5.04 -8.93
CA GLN A 101 3.12 5.06 -10.10
C GLN A 101 2.02 3.99 -10.03
N ALA A 102 2.22 2.96 -9.21
CA ALA A 102 1.24 1.90 -9.02
C ALA A 102 0.17 2.24 -7.96
N ILE A 103 0.31 3.34 -7.21
CA ILE A 103 -0.64 3.71 -6.15
C ILE A 103 -2.10 3.72 -6.66
N PRO A 104 -2.46 4.34 -7.80
CA PRO A 104 -3.85 4.35 -8.27
C PRO A 104 -4.39 2.94 -8.55
N ALA A 105 -3.57 2.08 -9.16
CA ALA A 105 -3.97 0.70 -9.48
C ALA A 105 -4.06 -0.18 -8.23
N LEU A 106 -3.17 0.01 -7.26
CA LEU A 106 -3.23 -0.66 -5.96
C LEU A 106 -4.44 -0.20 -5.15
N VAL A 107 -4.80 1.09 -5.20
CA VAL A 107 -6.04 1.61 -4.59
C VAL A 107 -7.27 0.94 -5.21
N GLN A 108 -7.31 0.75 -6.53
CA GLN A 108 -8.38 0.00 -7.18
C GLN A 108 -8.38 -1.48 -6.73
N ALA A 109 -7.21 -2.11 -6.58
CA ALA A 109 -7.08 -3.49 -6.13
C ALA A 109 -7.52 -3.73 -4.68
N LEU A 110 -7.64 -2.68 -3.84
CA LEU A 110 -8.29 -2.77 -2.53
C LEU A 110 -9.78 -3.14 -2.62
N SER A 111 -10.41 -3.01 -3.78
CA SER A 111 -11.80 -3.43 -4.03
C SER A 111 -11.90 -4.76 -4.80
N ASP A 112 -10.81 -5.53 -4.92
CA ASP A 112 -10.82 -6.81 -5.61
C ASP A 112 -11.75 -7.82 -4.92
N LYS A 113 -12.37 -8.69 -5.72
CA LYS A 113 -13.26 -9.75 -5.21
C LYS A 113 -12.52 -10.75 -4.31
N GLN A 114 -11.22 -10.91 -4.50
CA GLN A 114 -10.39 -11.85 -3.76
C GLN A 114 -9.64 -11.16 -2.64
N ALA A 115 -9.84 -11.63 -1.40
CA ALA A 115 -9.18 -11.09 -0.22
C ALA A 115 -7.65 -11.10 -0.33
N SER A 116 -7.05 -12.11 -0.99
CA SER A 116 -5.61 -12.17 -1.20
C SER A 116 -5.06 -11.03 -2.06
N VAL A 117 -5.86 -10.50 -3.01
CA VAL A 117 -5.46 -9.35 -3.82
C VAL A 117 -5.58 -8.08 -2.99
N ARG A 118 -6.69 -7.91 -2.25
CA ARG A 118 -6.90 -6.75 -1.36
C ARG A 118 -5.81 -6.67 -0.28
N GLU A 119 -5.46 -7.80 0.31
CA GLU A 119 -4.43 -7.95 1.34
C GLU A 119 -3.07 -7.47 0.82
N GLN A 120 -2.66 -7.96 -0.36
CA GLN A 120 -1.38 -7.59 -0.96
C GLN A 120 -1.39 -6.14 -1.44
N ALA A 121 -2.53 -5.61 -1.88
CA ALA A 121 -2.68 -4.22 -2.24
C ALA A 121 -2.48 -3.29 -1.03
N ALA A 122 -3.14 -3.58 0.10
CA ALA A 122 -3.00 -2.81 1.34
C ALA A 122 -1.55 -2.81 1.83
N PHE A 123 -0.93 -3.99 1.90
CA PHE A 123 0.48 -4.11 2.30
C PHE A 123 1.43 -3.32 1.38
N SER A 124 1.20 -3.42 0.07
CA SER A 124 2.04 -2.75 -0.93
C SER A 124 1.91 -1.23 -0.88
N LEU A 125 0.71 -0.71 -0.61
CA LEU A 125 0.49 0.74 -0.41
C LEU A 125 1.27 1.26 0.81
N GLY A 126 1.26 0.52 1.92
CA GLY A 126 2.04 0.85 3.11
C GLY A 126 3.55 0.91 2.82
N LEU A 127 4.08 -0.11 2.15
CA LEU A 127 5.50 -0.15 1.76
C LEU A 127 5.88 0.98 0.81
N ILE A 128 5.10 1.18 -0.25
CA ILE A 128 5.38 2.23 -1.23
C ILE A 128 5.33 3.60 -0.56
N GLY A 129 4.32 3.85 0.28
CA GLY A 129 4.19 5.11 1.00
C GLY A 129 5.34 5.39 1.95
N ALA A 130 5.81 4.38 2.69
CA ALA A 130 6.98 4.50 3.57
C ALA A 130 8.29 4.71 2.81
N LEU A 131 8.46 4.08 1.63
CA LEU A 131 9.70 4.16 0.84
C LEU A 131 9.84 5.46 0.06
N THR A 132 8.74 6.08 -0.36
CA THR A 132 8.78 7.12 -1.40
C THR A 132 8.84 8.55 -0.88
N ASN A 133 9.05 8.77 0.44
CA ASN A 133 9.08 10.11 1.07
C ASN A 133 8.03 11.03 0.44
N ILE A 134 6.77 10.58 0.45
CA ILE A 134 5.63 11.26 -0.19
C ILE A 134 5.37 12.67 0.40
N GLN A 135 6.15 13.10 1.40
CA GLN A 135 5.94 14.28 2.22
C GLN A 135 6.15 15.66 1.58
N SER A 136 6.56 15.84 0.31
CA SER A 136 6.75 17.22 -0.20
C SER A 136 6.81 17.38 -1.73
N SER A 137 5.72 17.06 -2.45
CA SER A 137 5.53 17.61 -3.80
C SER A 137 4.05 17.64 -4.20
N ASN A 138 3.65 18.59 -5.05
CA ASN A 138 2.26 18.76 -5.50
C ASN A 138 1.67 17.47 -6.15
N THR A 139 2.51 16.61 -6.74
CA THR A 139 2.09 15.33 -7.34
C THR A 139 1.78 14.28 -6.26
N ASN A 140 2.48 14.35 -5.13
CA ASN A 140 2.35 13.41 -4.03
C ASN A 140 1.06 13.61 -3.23
N ASP A 141 0.60 14.86 -3.08
CA ASP A 141 -0.68 15.17 -2.44
C ASP A 141 -1.87 14.44 -3.08
N THR A 142 -1.86 14.31 -4.41
CA THR A 142 -2.95 13.64 -5.12
C THR A 142 -2.94 12.13 -4.84
N LEU A 143 -1.76 11.51 -4.73
CA LEU A 143 -1.62 10.10 -4.43
C LEU A 143 -2.00 9.80 -2.97
N VAL A 144 -1.59 10.64 -2.02
CA VAL A 144 -2.00 10.56 -0.61
C VAL A 144 -3.51 10.69 -0.47
N LYS A 145 -4.12 11.68 -1.15
CA LYS A 145 -5.58 11.92 -1.12
C LYS A 145 -6.39 10.77 -1.70
N GLN A 146 -5.80 9.93 -2.55
CA GLN A 146 -6.45 8.70 -3.03
C GLN A 146 -6.20 7.52 -2.08
N MET A 147 -4.96 7.36 -1.63
CA MET A 147 -4.52 6.22 -0.84
C MET A 147 -5.10 6.21 0.57
N LEU A 148 -5.05 7.33 1.31
CA LEU A 148 -5.48 7.37 2.71
C LEU A 148 -6.96 7.02 2.89
N PRO A 149 -7.92 7.66 2.17
CA PRO A 149 -9.32 7.29 2.34
C PRO A 149 -9.59 5.82 1.99
N ALA A 150 -8.89 5.29 0.98
CA ALA A 150 -9.05 3.90 0.57
C ALA A 150 -8.54 2.92 1.65
N LEU A 151 -7.37 3.20 2.26
CA LEU A 151 -6.86 2.40 3.38
C LEU A 151 -7.76 2.51 4.61
N VAL A 152 -8.32 3.69 4.90
CA VAL A 152 -9.28 3.88 6.00
C VAL A 152 -10.53 3.03 5.78
N ILE A 153 -11.11 3.02 4.57
CA ILE A 153 -12.26 2.16 4.25
C ILE A 153 -11.88 0.67 4.38
N THR A 154 -10.64 0.30 4.06
CA THR A 154 -10.16 -1.09 4.12
C THR A 154 -10.04 -1.60 5.56
N LEU A 155 -10.04 -0.73 6.57
CA LEU A 155 -10.13 -1.13 7.98
C LEU A 155 -11.42 -1.88 8.32
N ASP A 156 -12.47 -1.74 7.50
CA ASP A 156 -13.76 -2.42 7.66
C ASP A 156 -13.90 -3.67 6.77
N ASP A 157 -12.81 -4.16 6.17
CA ASP A 157 -12.85 -5.34 5.30
C ASP A 157 -13.34 -6.59 6.07
N GLU A 158 -14.07 -7.47 5.37
CA GLU A 158 -14.53 -8.75 5.92
C GLU A 158 -13.38 -9.65 6.39
N SER A 159 -12.23 -9.59 5.70
CA SER A 159 -11.04 -10.40 5.99
C SER A 159 -10.18 -9.75 7.05
N THR A 160 -9.89 -10.49 8.11
CA THR A 160 -8.98 -10.08 9.19
C THR A 160 -7.61 -9.68 8.65
N ALA A 161 -7.03 -10.47 7.74
CA ALA A 161 -5.73 -10.20 7.14
C ALA A 161 -5.71 -8.89 6.34
N VAL A 162 -6.81 -8.58 5.65
CA VAL A 162 -6.93 -7.33 4.89
C VAL A 162 -7.00 -6.13 5.84
N ARG A 163 -7.79 -6.22 6.91
CA ARG A 163 -7.86 -5.19 7.95
C ARG A 163 -6.51 -4.95 8.62
N SER A 164 -5.81 -6.02 9.02
CA SER A 164 -4.48 -5.96 9.64
C SER A 164 -3.45 -5.28 8.73
N ASN A 165 -3.47 -5.57 7.43
CA ASN A 165 -2.58 -4.93 6.47
C ASN A 165 -2.96 -3.46 6.23
N ALA A 166 -4.24 -3.10 6.25
CA ALA A 166 -4.66 -1.71 6.18
C ALA A 166 -4.20 -0.90 7.40
N ALA A 167 -4.35 -1.46 8.62
CA ALA A 167 -3.84 -0.85 9.85
C ALA A 167 -2.32 -0.69 9.81
N SER A 168 -1.60 -1.75 9.43
CA SER A 168 -0.15 -1.73 9.27
C SER A 168 0.29 -0.68 8.25
N ALA A 169 -0.39 -0.60 7.10
CA ALA A 169 -0.10 0.40 6.08
C ALA A 169 -0.26 1.82 6.60
N LEU A 170 -1.36 2.12 7.30
CA LEU A 170 -1.56 3.43 7.95
C LEU A 170 -0.46 3.74 8.97
N GLY A 171 -0.04 2.76 9.77
CA GLY A 171 1.09 2.90 10.69
C GLY A 171 2.40 3.22 9.98
N MET A 172 2.70 2.51 8.89
CA MET A 172 3.92 2.72 8.08
C MET A 172 3.97 4.09 7.40
N LEU A 173 2.81 4.67 7.09
CA LEU A 173 2.70 6.03 6.57
C LEU A 173 3.03 7.11 7.62
N GLY A 174 3.01 6.76 8.91
CA GLY A 174 3.40 7.67 10.00
C GLY A 174 2.54 8.93 10.03
N GLU A 175 3.19 10.09 10.12
CA GLU A 175 2.52 11.41 10.20
C GLU A 175 1.59 11.70 9.00
N ILE A 176 1.82 11.09 7.84
CA ILE A 176 0.93 11.25 6.68
C ILE A 176 -0.48 10.73 7.01
N ALA A 177 -0.59 9.74 7.89
CA ALA A 177 -1.86 9.12 8.28
C ALA A 177 -2.47 9.72 9.56
N ILE A 178 -2.06 10.92 10.01
CA ILE A 178 -2.64 11.59 11.20
C ILE A 178 -4.17 11.69 11.11
N ASP A 179 -4.71 12.00 9.93
CA ASP A 179 -6.16 12.13 9.74
C ASP A 179 -6.92 10.79 9.92
N ALA A 180 -6.23 9.65 9.91
CA ALA A 180 -6.81 8.34 10.17
C ALA A 180 -6.91 8.01 11.67
N VAL A 181 -6.28 8.79 12.56
CA VAL A 181 -6.25 8.52 14.01
C VAL A 181 -7.64 8.36 14.62
N PRO A 182 -8.65 9.21 14.34
CA PRO A 182 -9.98 9.03 14.92
C PRO A 182 -10.62 7.67 14.56
N VAL A 183 -10.48 7.22 13.31
CA VAL A 183 -11.03 5.93 12.84
C VAL A 183 -10.26 4.77 13.45
N LEU A 184 -8.93 4.87 13.54
CA LEU A 184 -8.11 3.88 14.24
C LEU A 184 -8.50 3.77 15.73
N VAL A 185 -8.76 4.89 16.41
CA VAL A 185 -9.22 4.87 17.80
C VAL A 185 -10.57 4.15 17.95
N GLU A 186 -11.49 4.33 17.01
CA GLU A 186 -12.76 3.61 16.98
C GLU A 186 -12.56 2.10 16.77
N ALA A 187 -11.66 1.71 15.86
CA ALA A 187 -11.35 0.31 15.56
C ALA A 187 -10.79 -0.49 16.76
N LEU A 188 -10.31 0.17 17.82
CA LEU A 188 -9.95 -0.48 19.08
C LEU A 188 -11.14 -1.14 19.79
N GLY A 189 -12.38 -0.81 19.41
CA GLY A 189 -13.59 -1.50 19.87
C GLY A 189 -13.80 -2.90 19.27
N SER A 190 -12.94 -3.34 18.35
CA SER A 190 -13.02 -4.67 17.73
C SER A 190 -12.98 -5.81 18.76
N THR A 191 -13.79 -6.85 18.53
CA THR A 191 -13.73 -8.09 19.33
C THR A 191 -12.49 -8.93 19.02
N ASP A 192 -11.84 -8.71 17.87
CA ASP A 192 -10.63 -9.42 17.46
C ASP A 192 -9.39 -8.77 18.12
N SER A 193 -8.77 -9.50 19.05
CA SER A 193 -7.61 -9.02 19.79
C SER A 193 -6.37 -8.81 18.92
N ASN A 194 -6.18 -9.59 17.86
CA ASN A 194 -5.05 -9.40 16.96
C ASN A 194 -5.21 -8.09 16.20
N PHE A 195 -6.41 -7.84 15.69
CA PHE A 195 -6.71 -6.58 15.03
C PHE A 195 -6.59 -5.39 15.99
N ARG A 196 -7.04 -5.52 17.25
CA ARG A 196 -6.80 -4.48 18.27
C ARG A 196 -5.30 -4.19 18.46
N ALA A 197 -4.45 -5.21 18.49
CA ALA A 197 -3.01 -5.04 18.61
C ALA A 197 -2.42 -4.34 17.37
N ASP A 198 -2.88 -4.68 16.16
CA ASP A 198 -2.46 -4.01 14.92
C ASP A 198 -2.83 -2.52 14.92
N ILE A 199 -4.01 -2.18 15.42
CA ILE A 199 -4.46 -0.79 15.57
C ILE A 199 -3.61 -0.04 16.59
N ILE A 200 -3.27 -0.66 17.72
CA ILE A 200 -2.34 -0.07 18.69
C ILE A 200 -0.96 0.15 18.08
N ALA A 201 -0.47 -0.79 17.28
CA ALA A 201 0.78 -0.63 16.57
C ALA A 201 0.71 0.54 15.56
N ALA A 202 -0.37 0.63 14.80
CA ALA A 202 -0.59 1.71 13.84
C ALA A 202 -0.62 3.09 14.52
N LEU A 203 -1.44 3.27 15.55
CA LEU A 203 -1.49 4.49 16.36
C LEU A 203 -0.12 4.81 16.96
N GLY A 204 0.54 3.79 17.50
CA GLY A 204 1.86 3.90 18.07
C GLY A 204 2.89 4.39 17.06
N LEU A 205 2.85 3.91 15.81
CA LEU A 205 3.73 4.29 14.70
C LEU A 205 3.45 5.70 14.16
N ILE A 206 2.16 6.07 14.01
CA ILE A 206 1.72 7.43 13.62
C ILE A 206 2.21 8.46 14.65
N GLY A 207 2.04 8.16 15.94
CA GLY A 207 2.66 8.90 17.04
C GLY A 207 2.08 10.27 17.38
N GLU A 208 1.34 10.92 16.47
CA GLU A 208 0.63 12.18 16.71
C GLU A 208 -0.86 12.12 16.31
N PRO A 209 -1.76 12.89 16.98
CA PRO A 209 -1.48 13.72 18.14
C PRO A 209 -1.32 12.89 19.43
N LYS A 210 -0.22 13.08 20.16
CA LYS A 210 0.06 12.38 21.43
C LYS A 210 -1.06 12.54 22.47
N SER A 211 -1.76 13.68 22.44
CA SER A 211 -2.89 13.97 23.34
C SER A 211 -4.09 13.03 23.16
N ILE A 212 -4.22 12.37 22.00
CA ILE A 212 -5.24 11.35 21.73
C ILE A 212 -4.64 9.95 21.90
N ILE A 213 -3.46 9.73 21.33
CA ILE A 213 -2.82 8.41 21.24
C ILE A 213 -2.40 7.91 22.63
N ILE A 214 -1.70 8.71 23.43
CA ILE A 214 -1.19 8.26 24.74
C ILE A 214 -2.32 7.82 25.68
N PRO A 215 -3.42 8.58 25.87
CA PRO A 215 -4.53 8.11 26.68
C PRO A 215 -5.11 6.78 26.21
N LYS A 216 -5.22 6.58 24.89
CA LYS A 216 -5.82 5.38 24.34
C LYS A 216 -4.90 4.15 24.48
N LEU A 217 -3.60 4.29 24.25
CA LEU A 217 -2.64 3.23 24.55
C LEU A 217 -2.59 2.91 26.06
N THR A 218 -2.71 3.93 26.92
CA THR A 218 -2.75 3.74 28.38
C THR A 218 -3.97 2.92 28.81
N GLU A 219 -5.11 3.15 28.18
CA GLU A 219 -6.33 2.36 28.40
C GLU A 219 -6.12 0.89 27.97
N SER A 220 -5.48 0.67 26.82
CA SER A 220 -5.18 -0.67 26.29
C SER A 220 -4.20 -1.50 27.13
N LEU A 221 -3.50 -0.91 28.10
CA LEU A 221 -2.76 -1.67 29.12
C LEU A 221 -3.68 -2.52 30.02
N LYS A 222 -4.99 -2.27 29.99
CA LYS A 222 -6.00 -3.04 30.71
C LYS A 222 -6.78 -4.00 29.82
N ASP A 223 -6.42 -4.13 28.55
CA ASP A 223 -7.06 -5.05 27.62
C ASP A 223 -6.99 -6.50 28.13
N GLU A 224 -8.01 -7.31 27.82
CA GLU A 224 -8.08 -8.73 28.18
C GLU A 224 -6.91 -9.53 27.57
N SER A 225 -6.48 -9.16 26.37
CA SER A 225 -5.44 -9.85 25.62
C SER A 225 -4.04 -9.45 26.09
N PRO A 226 -3.17 -10.40 26.48
CA PRO A 226 -1.77 -10.12 26.79
C PRO A 226 -1.02 -9.44 25.65
N ASP A 227 -1.30 -9.81 24.40
CA ASP A 227 -0.61 -9.27 23.22
C ASP A 227 -0.96 -7.80 23.00
N VAL A 228 -2.22 -7.42 23.22
CA VAL A 228 -2.66 -6.01 23.15
C VAL A 228 -1.99 -5.20 24.24
N ARG A 229 -1.94 -5.71 25.49
CA ARG A 229 -1.25 -5.03 26.59
C ARG A 229 0.24 -4.84 26.32
N GLN A 230 0.91 -5.87 25.80
CA GLN A 230 2.34 -5.82 25.45
C GLN A 230 2.60 -4.81 24.33
N CYS A 231 1.78 -4.82 23.29
CA CYS A 231 1.86 -3.88 22.17
C CYS A 231 1.68 -2.43 22.66
N ALA A 232 0.67 -2.19 23.50
CA ALA A 232 0.42 -0.87 24.09
C ALA A 232 1.61 -0.39 24.93
N ASN A 233 2.19 -1.25 25.77
CA ASN A 233 3.36 -0.91 26.57
C ASN A 233 4.57 -0.55 25.69
N PHE A 234 4.86 -1.34 24.68
CA PHE A 234 5.96 -1.08 23.73
C PHE A 234 5.83 0.30 23.07
N HIS A 235 4.65 0.63 22.56
CA HIS A 235 4.45 1.91 21.88
C HIS A 235 4.38 3.11 22.85
N LEU A 236 3.92 2.93 24.10
CA LEU A 236 4.03 3.97 25.14
C LEU A 236 5.48 4.28 25.52
N GLU A 237 6.30 3.25 25.69
CA GLU A 237 7.75 3.40 25.93
C GLU A 237 8.41 4.14 24.77
N ARG A 238 8.08 3.77 23.53
CA ARG A 238 8.58 4.45 22.33
C ARG A 238 8.21 5.93 22.29
N LEU A 239 6.94 6.27 22.54
CA LEU A 239 6.45 7.65 22.49
C LEU A 239 6.94 8.51 23.66
N SER A 240 7.22 7.90 24.82
CA SER A 240 7.79 8.58 25.99
C SER A 240 9.31 8.76 25.89
N ALA A 241 10.04 7.82 25.30
CA ALA A 241 11.48 7.95 25.03
C ALA A 241 11.81 9.06 24.01
N ILE A 242 10.88 9.38 23.10
CA ILE A 242 11.02 10.54 22.21
C ILE A 242 11.04 11.86 23.01
N ASN A 243 10.48 11.92 24.22
CA ASN A 243 10.51 13.11 25.07
C ASN A 243 11.80 13.24 25.92
N SER A 244 12.63 12.19 26.05
CA SER A 244 13.86 12.23 26.87
C SER A 244 15.12 12.64 26.12
N VAL A 245 15.04 12.99 24.83
CA VAL A 245 16.16 13.54 24.03
C VAL A 245 16.35 15.05 24.24
N VAL A 246 15.51 15.71 25.04
CA VAL A 246 15.80 17.07 25.54
C VAL A 246 16.51 16.96 26.89
N ILE A 247 17.84 16.81 26.85
CA ILE A 247 18.70 17.19 27.98
C ILE A 247 19.39 18.50 27.59
N PRO A 248 18.98 19.63 28.19
CA PRO A 248 19.96 20.57 28.71
C PRO A 248 19.63 20.93 30.17
N PRO A 249 20.64 21.31 30.97
CA PRO A 249 21.18 22.67 30.88
C PRO A 249 22.50 22.77 30.12
#